data_AF-A8ZS62-F1
#
_entry.id   AF-A8ZS62-F1
#
_cell.length_a   1.000
_cell.length_b   1.000
_cell.length_c   1.000
_cell.angle_alpha   90.00
_cell.angle_beta   90.00
_cell.angle_gamma   90.00
#
_symmetry.space_group_name_H-M   'P 1'
#
loop_
_entity.id
_entity.type
_entity.pdbx_description
1 polymer ?
#
loop_
_entity_poly.entity_id
_entity_poly.type
_entity_poly.pdbx_seq_one_letter_code
_entity_poly.pdbx_strand_id
1 'polypeptide(L)'
;MLNSKNFWYANMAGAVAGWAFIIFGAAAPFSGLLYGLWVVVTLLWVIGHPLELAMAIPVAMKAGYSPAAAVVYTLVFGITWWIPVKWGVFKP
;
A
#
# COMPACT_ATOMS: atom_id res chain seq x y z
N MET A 1 -11.66 15.98 -1.99
CA MET A 1 -11.73 14.57 -1.52
C MET A 1 -10.44 14.09 -0.87
N LEU A 2 -9.27 14.43 -1.41
CA LEU A 2 -7.96 14.00 -0.91
C LEU A 2 -7.61 14.42 0.54
N ASN A 3 -8.35 15.35 1.14
CA ASN A 3 -8.21 15.71 2.56
C ASN A 3 -9.10 14.88 3.49
N SER A 4 -9.92 13.97 2.96
CA SER A 4 -10.83 13.13 3.74
C SER A 4 -10.13 11.85 4.19
N LYS A 5 -10.12 11.58 5.50
CA LYS A 5 -9.61 10.31 6.05
C LYS A 5 -10.36 9.10 5.48
N ASN A 6 -11.68 9.20 5.31
CA ASN A 6 -12.51 8.11 4.80
C ASN A 6 -12.12 7.72 3.36
N PHE A 7 -11.77 8.69 2.53
CA PHE A 7 -11.26 8.43 1.19
C PHE A 7 -9.99 7.57 1.25
N TRP A 8 -9.03 7.93 2.11
CA TRP A 8 -7.79 7.17 2.25
C TRP A 8 -8.00 5.80 2.88
N TYR A 9 -8.87 5.66 3.88
CA TYR A 9 -9.22 4.35 4.44
C TYR A 9 -9.87 3.44 3.40
N ALA A 10 -10.71 3.96 2.50
CA ALA A 10 -11.25 3.17 1.39
C ALA A 10 -10.14 2.68 0.43
N ASN A 11 -9.16 3.54 0.12
CA ASN A 11 -8.00 3.14 -0.69
C ASN A 11 -7.12 2.11 0.03
N MET A 12 -6.88 2.26 1.34
CA MET A 12 -6.16 1.29 2.15
C MET A 12 -6.88 -0.06 2.21
N ALA A 13 -8.22 -0.08 2.27
CA ALA A 13 -9.00 -1.31 2.15
C ALA A 13 -8.79 -1.97 0.78
N GLY A 14 -8.70 -1.18 -0.31
CA GLY A 14 -8.28 -1.65 -1.62
C GLY A 14 -6.87 -2.26 -1.62
N ALA A 15 -5.93 -1.65 -0.89
CA ALA A 15 -4.57 -2.18 -0.76
C ALA A 15 -4.53 -3.55 -0.07
N VAL A 16 -5.35 -3.73 0.97
CA VAL A 16 -5.52 -5.02 1.65
C VAL A 16 -6.20 -6.05 0.73
N ALA A 17 -7.22 -5.63 -0.04
CA ALA A 17 -7.85 -6.49 -1.04
C ALA A 17 -6.85 -6.92 -2.12
N GLY A 18 -5.87 -6.07 -2.48
CA GLY A 18 -4.75 -6.42 -3.35
C GLY A 18 -3.92 -7.57 -2.79
N TRP A 19 -3.56 -7.54 -1.50
CA TRP A 19 -2.88 -8.68 -0.86
C TRP A 19 -3.72 -9.96 -0.88
N ALA A 20 -5.02 -9.86 -0.60
CA ALA A 20 -5.93 -11.00 -0.69
C ALA A 20 -6.00 -11.58 -2.11
N PHE A 21 -6.06 -10.71 -3.13
CA PHE A 21 -6.05 -11.10 -4.54
C PHE A 21 -4.74 -11.79 -4.94
N ILE A 22 -3.59 -11.29 -4.45
CA ILE A 22 -2.29 -11.92 -4.68
C ILE A 22 -2.25 -13.33 -4.10
N ILE A 23 -2.61 -13.46 -2.81
CA ILE A 23 -2.60 -14.75 -2.10
C ILE A 23 -3.55 -15.75 -2.77
N PHE A 24 -4.76 -15.32 -3.11
CA PHE A 24 -5.74 -16.18 -3.78
C PHE A 24 -5.26 -16.60 -5.17
N GLY A 25 -4.74 -15.66 -5.96
CA GLY A 25 -4.26 -15.94 -7.31
C GLY A 25 -3.01 -16.83 -7.37
N ALA A 26 -2.25 -16.93 -6.27
CA ALA A 26 -1.12 -17.85 -6.18
C ALA A 26 -1.54 -19.34 -6.21
N ALA A 27 -2.78 -19.65 -5.80
CA ALA A 27 -3.32 -21.01 -5.83
C ALA A 27 -4.45 -21.19 -6.87
N ALA A 28 -4.99 -20.10 -7.42
CA ALA A 28 -6.06 -20.16 -8.40
C ALA A 28 -5.53 -20.36 -9.83
N PRO A 29 -6.23 -21.11 -10.70
CA PRO A 29 -5.82 -21.35 -12.08
C PRO A 29 -6.17 -20.15 -12.99
N PHE A 30 -5.63 -18.97 -12.69
CA PHE A 30 -5.86 -17.77 -13.51
C PHE A 30 -5.21 -17.90 -14.88
N SER A 31 -5.90 -17.40 -15.90
CA SER A 31 -5.40 -17.37 -17.28
C SER A 31 -5.86 -16.09 -17.99
N GLY A 32 -5.26 -15.81 -19.15
CA GLY A 32 -5.57 -14.65 -19.97
C GLY A 32 -5.40 -13.32 -19.23
N LEU A 33 -6.36 -12.41 -19.40
CA LEU A 33 -6.32 -11.07 -18.81
C LEU A 33 -6.25 -11.09 -17.27
N LEU A 34 -6.94 -12.04 -16.62
CA LEU A 34 -6.97 -12.13 -15.17
C LEU A 34 -5.60 -12.50 -14.59
N TYR A 35 -4.87 -13.40 -15.25
CA TYR A 35 -3.49 -13.71 -14.88
C TYR A 35 -2.58 -12.50 -15.08
N GLY A 36 -2.72 -11.78 -16.20
CA GLY A 36 -1.97 -10.55 -16.45
C GLY A 36 -2.20 -9.49 -15.35
N LEU A 37 -3.46 -9.29 -14.94
CA LEU A 37 -3.80 -8.39 -13.84
C LEU A 37 -3.17 -8.86 -12.52
N TRP A 38 -3.26 -10.16 -12.21
CA TRP A 38 -2.63 -10.73 -11.01
C TRP A 38 -1.12 -10.51 -10.98
N VAL A 39 -0.42 -10.70 -12.11
CA VAL A 39 1.01 -10.42 -12.21
C VAL A 39 1.30 -8.94 -11.93
N VAL A 40 0.56 -8.02 -12.56
CA VAL A 40 0.77 -6.57 -12.36
C VAL A 40 0.55 -6.18 -10.89
N VAL A 41 -0.54 -6.63 -10.27
CA VAL A 41 -0.84 -6.34 -8.86
C VAL A 41 0.24 -6.95 -7.96
N THR A 42 0.67 -8.18 -8.23
CA THR A 42 1.75 -8.84 -7.46
C THR A 42 3.04 -8.04 -7.54
N LEU A 43 3.46 -7.59 -8.72
CA LEU A 43 4.67 -6.79 -8.88
C LEU A 43 4.57 -5.43 -8.17
N LEU A 44 3.43 -4.76 -8.30
CA LEU A 44 3.21 -3.47 -7.62
C LEU A 44 3.29 -3.60 -6.09
N TRP A 45 2.85 -4.70 -5.50
CA TRP A 45 2.87 -4.89 -4.05
C TRP A 45 4.21 -5.43 -3.58
N VAL A 46 4.68 -6.53 -4.18
CA VAL A 46 5.89 -7.24 -3.74
C VAL A 46 7.16 -6.47 -4.09
N ILE A 47 7.16 -5.68 -5.16
CA ILE A 47 8.32 -4.85 -5.55
C ILE A 47 8.05 -3.37 -5.27
N GLY A 48 6.87 -2.86 -5.67
CA GLY A 48 6.56 -1.45 -5.50
C GLY A 48 6.53 -1.02 -4.04
N HIS A 49 5.83 -1.73 -3.15
CA HIS A 49 5.79 -1.33 -1.73
C HIS A 49 7.18 -1.31 -1.06
N PRO A 50 8.08 -2.30 -1.26
CA PRO A 50 9.45 -2.19 -0.78
C PRO A 50 10.23 -1.01 -1.35
N LEU A 51 10.10 -0.72 -2.66
CA LEU A 51 10.76 0.43 -3.27
C LEU A 51 10.27 1.76 -2.68
N GLU A 52 8.99 1.83 -2.31
CA GLU A 52 8.41 3.01 -1.67
C GLU A 52 9.00 3.31 -0.29
N LEU A 53 9.59 2.33 0.41
CA LEU A 53 10.20 2.52 1.73
C LEU A 53 11.22 3.67 1.75
N ALA A 54 11.98 3.82 0.66
CA ALA A 54 12.97 4.89 0.53
C ALA A 54 12.34 6.30 0.68
N MET A 55 11.09 6.48 0.26
CA MET A 55 10.35 7.74 0.43
C MET A 55 9.47 7.74 1.67
N ALA A 56 8.83 6.62 1.98
CA ALA A 56 7.84 6.52 3.04
C ALA A 56 8.46 6.65 4.43
N ILE A 57 9.64 6.06 4.67
CA ILE A 57 10.33 6.11 5.96
C ILE A 57 10.63 7.56 6.40
N PRO A 58 11.35 8.40 5.61
CA PRO A 58 11.64 9.76 6.03
C PRO A 58 10.37 10.62 6.18
N VAL A 59 9.36 10.41 5.34
CA VAL A 59 8.05 11.09 5.45
C VAL A 59 7.38 10.76 6.78
N ALA A 60 7.32 9.49 7.13
CA ALA A 60 6.64 9.00 8.32
C ALA A 60 7.36 9.41 9.61
N MET A 61 8.68 9.31 9.64
CA MET A 61 9.49 9.73 10.77
C MET A 61 9.36 11.24 11.01
N LYS A 62 9.37 12.06 9.95
CA LYS A 62 9.11 13.50 10.06
C LYS A 62 7.72 13.82 10.61
N ALA A 63 6.74 12.98 10.33
CA ALA A 63 5.38 13.10 10.85
C ALA A 63 5.20 12.56 12.29
N GLY A 64 6.23 11.93 12.87
CA GLY A 64 6.24 11.42 14.24
C GLY A 64 5.95 9.92 14.40
N TYR A 65 5.88 9.16 13.30
CA TYR A 65 5.75 7.70 13.36
C TYR A 65 7.11 7.03 13.67
N SER A 66 7.07 5.85 14.30
CA SER A 66 8.27 5.03 14.49
C SER A 66 8.75 4.42 13.16
N PRO A 67 10.06 4.14 13.00
CA PRO A 67 10.57 3.47 11.81
C PRO A 67 9.88 2.11 11.54
N ALA A 68 9.58 1.36 12.59
CA ALA A 68 8.87 0.08 12.46
C ALA A 68 7.45 0.27 11.90
N ALA A 69 6.70 1.26 12.40
CA ALA A 69 5.38 1.58 11.86
C ALA A 69 5.47 2.01 10.39
N ALA A 70 6.49 2.81 10.04
CA ALA A 70 6.71 3.23 8.67
C ALA A 70 6.96 2.06 7.72
N VAL A 71 7.78 1.09 8.13
CA VAL A 71 8.03 -0.13 7.35
C VAL A 71 6.76 -0.95 7.19
N VAL A 72 6.09 -1.29 8.31
CA VAL A 72 4.90 -2.14 8.29
C VAL A 72 3.79 -1.51 7.46
N TYR A 73 3.47 -0.24 7.68
CA TYR A 73 2.39 0.42 6.94
C TYR A 73 2.72 0.58 5.46
N THR A 74 3.98 0.79 5.08
CA THR A 74 4.36 0.82 3.65
C THR A 74 4.20 -0.52 2.98
N LEU A 75 4.66 -1.59 3.63
CA LEU A 75 4.53 -2.92 3.05
C LEU A 75 3.05 -3.36 2.92
N VAL A 76 2.20 -2.95 3.86
CA VAL A 76 0.77 -3.33 3.81
C VAL A 76 -0.02 -2.44 2.86
N PHE A 77 0.19 -1.12 2.89
CA PHE A 77 -0.71 -0.14 2.26
C PHE A 77 -0.07 0.72 1.15
N GLY A 78 1.25 0.69 0.99
CA GLY A 78 1.97 1.44 -0.05
C GLY A 78 1.63 2.94 -0.08
N ILE A 79 1.47 3.50 -1.28
CA ILE A 79 1.17 4.93 -1.44
C ILE A 79 -0.11 5.38 -0.75
N THR A 80 -1.05 4.46 -0.49
CA THR A 80 -2.34 4.78 0.12
C THR A 80 -2.25 5.20 1.58
N TRP A 81 -1.10 5.00 2.25
CA TRP A 81 -0.87 5.46 3.62
C TRP A 81 0.16 6.59 3.70
N TRP A 82 1.31 6.51 3.02
CA TRP A 82 2.39 7.49 3.27
C TRP A 82 2.12 8.83 2.57
N ILE A 83 1.34 8.85 1.48
CA ILE A 83 0.88 10.10 0.85
C ILE A 83 -0.04 10.91 1.80
N PRO A 84 -1.10 10.34 2.40
CA PRO A 84 -1.91 11.08 3.37
C PRO A 84 -1.14 11.46 4.63
N VAL A 85 -0.12 10.70 5.04
CA VAL A 85 0.82 11.15 6.10
C VAL A 85 1.62 12.37 5.64
N LYS A 86 2.19 12.34 4.43
CA LYS A 86 2.92 13.48 3.83
C LYS A 86 2.06 14.74 3.77
N TRP A 87 0.76 14.59 3.51
CA TRP A 87 -0.21 15.70 3.42
C TRP A 87 -0.85 16.08 4.76
N GLY A 88 -0.45 15.44 5.87
CA GLY A 88 -0.96 15.76 7.21
C GLY A 88 -2.42 15.34 7.45
N VAL A 89 -2.99 14.51 6.58
CA VAL A 89 -4.33 13.90 6.75
C VAL A 89 -4.28 12.84 7.85
N PHE A 90 -3.22 12.04 7.86
CA PHE A 90 -2.90 11.11 8.95
C PHE A 90 -1.82 11.70 9.86
N LYS A 91 -1.99 11.50 11.16
CA LYS A 91 -1.08 11.91 12.22
C LYS A 91 -0.99 10.77 13.24
N PRO A 92 0.15 10.59 13.92
CA PRO A 92 0.33 9.56 14.95
C PRO A 92 -0.73 9.65 16.06
#